data_AF-A0A2Z5BTI5-F1
#
_entry.id   AF-A0A2Z5BTI5-F1
#
_cell.length_a   1.000
_cell.length_b   1.000
_cell.length_c   1.000
_cell.angle_alpha   90.00
_cell.angle_beta   90.00
_cell.angle_gamma   90.00
#
_symmetry.space_group_name_H-M   'P 1'
#
loop_
_entity.id
_entity.type
_entity.pdbx_description
1 polymer ?
#
loop_
_entity_poly.entity_id
_entity_poly.type
_entity_poly.pdbx_seq_one_letter_code
_entity_poly.pdbx_strand_id
1 'polypeptide(L)' 'NWEGFGSDPVLQAVGGALTVKGVQEQGVIATVKHLIGNEQEMYRMYNPFQTAYSSNIDDRTMHELYLWP' A
#
# COMPACT_ATOMS: atom_id res chain seq x y z
N ASN A 1 1.55 3.02 -9.54
CA ASN A 1 0.10 3.37 -9.46
C ASN A 1 -0.06 4.85 -9.14
N TRP A 2 -1.10 5.50 -9.67
CA TRP A 2 -1.24 6.96 -9.64
C TRP A 2 -1.66 7.54 -8.28
N GLU A 3 -2.27 6.73 -7.41
CA GLU A 3 -2.64 7.14 -6.04
C GLU A 3 -1.46 7.13 -5.06
N GLY A 4 -0.36 6.43 -5.41
CA GLY A 4 0.85 6.35 -4.60
C GLY A 4 1.95 7.30 -5.09
N PHE A 5 3.18 7.08 -4.59
CA PHE A 5 4.31 7.98 -4.86
C PHE A 5 5.31 7.46 -5.91
N GLY A 6 5.14 6.24 -6.42
CA GLY A 6 6.07 5.61 -7.36
C GLY A 6 6.18 4.10 -7.13
N SER A 7 7.14 3.43 -7.77
CA SER A 7 7.42 2.00 -7.54
C SER A 7 8.60 1.73 -6.60
N ASP A 8 9.42 2.76 -6.32
CA ASP A 8 10.58 2.64 -5.43
C ASP A 8 10.14 2.72 -3.96
N PRO A 9 10.54 1.76 -3.10
CA PRO A 9 10.08 1.73 -1.71
C PRO A 9 10.61 2.89 -0.87
N VAL A 10 11.81 3.41 -1.17
CA VAL A 10 12.40 4.53 -0.43
C VAL A 10 11.64 5.83 -0.75
N LEU A 11 11.34 6.07 -2.03
CA LEU A 11 10.54 7.21 -2.48
C LEU A 11 9.14 7.17 -1.87
N GLN A 12 8.51 5.99 -1.83
CA GLN A 12 7.21 5.81 -1.20
C GLN A 12 7.26 6.08 0.31
N ALA A 13 8.25 5.55 1.03
CA ALA A 13 8.40 5.77 2.48
C ALA A 13 8.51 7.26 2.82
N VAL A 14 9.38 7.99 2.10
CA VAL A 14 9.61 9.42 2.34
C VAL A 14 8.35 10.24 2.00
N GLY A 15 7.73 9.98 0.85
CA GLY A 15 6.51 10.69 0.42
C GLY A 15 5.32 10.42 1.33
N GLY A 16 5.13 9.15 1.74
CA GLY A 16 4.08 8.72 2.66
C GLY A 16 4.26 9.32 4.05
N ALA A 17 5.46 9.25 4.63
CA ALA A 17 5.74 9.80 5.96
C ALA A 17 5.52 11.31 6.03
N LEU A 18 5.99 12.07 5.03
CA LEU A 18 5.77 13.52 4.96
C LEU A 18 4.28 13.86 4.81
N THR A 19 3.55 13.07 4.04
CA THR A 19 2.10 13.25 3.85
C THR A 19 1.33 12.97 5.15
N VAL A 20 1.62 11.85 5.83
CA VAL A 20 1.03 11.51 7.13
C VAL A 20 1.30 12.61 8.15
N LYS A 21 2.54 13.09 8.22
CA LYS A 21 2.92 14.18 9.12
C LYS A 21 2.11 15.44 8.83
N GLY A 22 2.03 15.87 7.57
CA GLY A 22 1.29 17.07 7.17
C GLY A 22 -0.21 16.98 7.48
N VAL A 23 -0.84 15.82 7.23
CA VAL A 23 -2.25 15.58 7.58
C VAL A 23 -2.48 15.65 9.08
N GLN A 24 -1.62 14.99 9.87
CA GLN A 24 -1.76 14.96 11.32
C GLN A 24 -1.44 16.29 12.00
N GLU A 25 -0.59 17.13 11.41
CA GLU A 25 -0.36 18.52 11.86
C GLU A 25 -1.62 19.39 11.76
N GLN A 26 -2.58 19.05 10.90
CA GLN A 26 -3.88 19.73 10.80
C GLN A 26 -4.92 19.19 11.80
N GLY A 27 -4.52 18.29 12.72
CA GLY A 27 -5.42 17.67 13.68
C GLY A 27 -6.34 16.58 13.09
N VAL A 28 -5.99 16.05 11.91
CA VAL A 28 -6.75 14.99 11.22
C VAL A 28 -5.98 13.67 11.27
N ILE A 29 -6.68 12.56 11.54
CA ILE A 29 -6.07 11.23 11.53
C ILE A 29 -5.77 10.82 10.09
N ALA A 30 -4.50 10.51 9.80
CA ALA A 30 -4.09 9.93 8.52
C ALA A 30 -4.34 8.41 8.48
N THR A 31 -4.46 7.83 7.29
CA THR A 31 -4.64 6.39 7.11
C THR A 31 -3.73 5.88 6.01
N VAL A 32 -2.80 5.00 6.36
CA VAL A 32 -1.93 4.30 5.40
C VAL A 32 -2.74 3.19 4.73
N LYS A 33 -2.68 3.11 3.39
CA LYS A 33 -3.42 2.12 2.60
C LYS A 33 -2.74 1.84 1.25
N HIS A 34 -2.99 0.68 0.63
CA HIS A 34 -3.65 -0.49 1.20
C HIS A 34 -2.58 -1.43 1.77
N LEU A 35 -2.78 -1.93 3.00
CA LEU A 35 -1.88 -2.91 3.62
C LEU A 35 -2.50 -4.31 3.46
N ILE A 36 -1.95 -5.24 2.65
CA ILE A 36 -0.87 -5.12 1.67
C ILE A 36 -1.17 -6.01 0.45
N GLY A 37 -0.42 -5.85 -0.64
CA GLY A 37 -0.51 -6.73 -1.81
C GLY A 37 -1.71 -6.47 -2.71
N ASN A 38 -2.33 -5.29 -2.63
CA ASN A 38 -3.40 -4.87 -3.53
C ASN A 38 -2.85 -4.18 -4.80
N GLU A 39 -1.99 -4.87 -5.56
CA GLU A 39 -1.26 -4.30 -6.71
C GLU A 39 -2.07 -4.27 -8.02
N GLN A 40 -3.19 -5.00 -8.08
CA GLN A 40 -4.08 -5.05 -9.24
C GLN A 40 -5.55 -4.92 -8.86
N GLU A 41 -6.32 -4.32 -9.77
CA GLU A 41 -7.77 -4.15 -9.59
C GLU A 41 -8.57 -5.39 -9.97
N MET A 42 -8.09 -6.15 -10.97
CA MET A 42 -8.76 -7.35 -11.43
C MET A 42 -8.80 -8.38 -10.30
N TYR A 43 -10.04 -8.78 -9.94
CA TYR A 43 -10.33 -9.75 -8.88
C TYR A 43 -10.03 -9.30 -7.45
N ARG A 44 -9.87 -8.00 -7.17
CA ARG A 44 -9.61 -7.51 -5.80
C ARG A 44 -10.76 -7.75 -4.80
N MET A 45 -11.99 -7.89 -5.29
CA MET A 45 -13.18 -8.08 -4.46
C MET A 45 -13.66 -9.53 -4.51
N TYR A 46 -14.12 -10.00 -3.35
CA TYR A 46 -14.93 -11.21 -3.27
C TYR A 46 -16.33 -10.97 -3.88
N ASN A 47 -16.89 -12.02 -4.47
CA ASN A 47 -18.32 -12.15 -4.72
C ASN A 47 -18.75 -13.62 -4.51
N PRO A 48 -20.07 -13.94 -4.46
CA PRO A 48 -20.55 -15.30 -4.20
C PRO A 48 -20.01 -16.41 -5.11
N PHE A 49 -19.44 -16.06 -6.27
CA PHE A 49 -18.92 -17.00 -7.27
C PHE A 49 -17.41 -16.91 -7.44
N GLN A 50 -16.73 -16.01 -6.73
CA GLN A 50 -15.31 -15.73 -6.93
C GLN A 50 -14.65 -15.18 -5.67
N THR A 51 -13.54 -15.78 -5.26
CA THR A 51 -12.69 -15.23 -4.19
C THR A 51 -11.91 -14.01 -4.69
N ALA A 52 -11.52 -13.15 -3.75
CA ALA A 52 -10.50 -12.15 -4.03
C ALA A 52 -9.18 -12.86 -4.38
N TYR A 53 -8.32 -12.21 -5.18
CA TYR A 53 -7.03 -12.78 -5.53
C TYR A 53 -6.11 -12.87 -4.29
N SER A 54 -5.17 -13.82 -4.35
CA SER A 54 -4.13 -13.98 -3.35
C SER A 54 -2.81 -13.45 -3.91
N SER A 55 -2.21 -12.50 -3.19
CA SER A 55 -0.84 -12.05 -3.45
C SER A 55 0.13 -12.95 -2.70
N ASN A 56 0.73 -13.89 -3.42
CA ASN A 56 1.69 -14.84 -2.86
C ASN A 56 3.10 -14.26 -2.98
N ILE A 57 3.57 -13.63 -1.91
CA ILE A 57 4.83 -12.88 -1.86
C ILE A 57 5.76 -13.57 -0.85
N ASP A 58 7.03 -13.80 -1.21
CA ASP A 58 8.00 -14.37 -0.30
C ASP A 58 8.44 -13.36 0.78
N ASP A 59 8.98 -13.87 1.88
CA ASP A 59 9.32 -13.08 3.07
C ASP A 59 10.30 -11.94 2.79
N ARG A 60 11.32 -12.20 1.96
CA ARG A 60 12.33 -11.20 1.64
C ARG A 60 11.74 -10.08 0.79
N THR A 61 11.01 -10.44 -0.26
CA THR A 61 10.31 -9.46 -1.11
C THR A 61 9.30 -8.65 -0.31
N MET A 62 8.61 -9.27 0.63
CA MET A 62 7.68 -8.58 1.52
C MET A 62 8.40 -7.49 2.35
N HIS A 63 9.50 -7.83 3.00
CA HIS A 63 10.21 -6.91 3.89
C HIS A 63 11.08 -5.87 3.18
N GLU A 64 11.70 -6.22 2.04
CA GLU A 64 12.61 -5.32 1.32
C GLU A 64 11.88 -4.39 0.34
N LEU A 65 10.63 -4.69 -0.06
CA LEU A 65 9.86 -3.88 -1.01
C LEU A 65 8.50 -3.41 -0.47
N TYR A 66 7.58 -4.31 -0.16
CA TYR A 66 6.18 -3.93 0.05
C TYR A 66 5.87 -3.39 1.45
N LEU A 67 6.52 -3.91 2.50
CA LEU A 67 6.41 -3.43 3.89
C LEU A 67 7.41 -2.35 4.25
N TRP A 68 8.36 -2.03 3.36
CA TRP A 68 9.36 -1.01 3.61
C TRP A 68 8.77 0.40 3.79
N PRO A 69 7.81 0.85 2.94
CA PRO A 69 7.19 2.17 3.07
C PRO A 69 6.34 2.34 4.33
#